data_AF-A0AAD7U6P1-F1
#
_entry.id   AF-A0AAD7U6P1-F1
#
_cell.length_a   1.000
_cell.length_b   1.000
_cell.length_c   1.000
_cell.angle_alpha   90.00
_cell.angle_beta   90.00
_cell.angle_gamma   90.00
#
_symmetry.space_group_name_H-M   'P 1'
#
loop_
_entity.id
_entity.type
_entity.pdbx_description
1 polymer ?
#
loop_
_entity_poly.entity_id
_entity_poly.type
_entity_poly.pdbx_seq_one_letter_code
_entity_poly.pdbx_strand_id
1 'polypeptide(L)'
;MDVDRPSTAKTASSNWKKRLTVTAAHAMRDRMHIQLDVKVPASRPRVAILAIIEQSCGSCVVVPGVAEATPVEDRVVVRGNDIHALWSAATTTTSDSADLDNLHCNDVRAVMATYGVEAARATLIREIQSVFGVYGIVVGPRHLSLVGDKVMFHGEHHAMNRIYMGLHSSPWLKMRC
;
A
#
# COMPACT_ATOMS: atom_id res chain seq x y z
N MET A 1 -0.17 -25.58 -24.35
CA MET A 1 -0.01 -24.14 -24.61
C MET A 1 -0.59 -23.42 -23.42
N ASP A 2 0.23 -23.07 -22.43
CA ASP A 2 0.28 -21.70 -21.92
C ASP A 2 1.56 -21.55 -21.10
N VAL A 3 2.23 -20.44 -21.35
CA VAL A 3 3.61 -20.15 -20.95
C VAL A 3 3.56 -19.40 -19.63
N ASP A 4 3.99 -20.05 -18.55
CA ASP A 4 4.10 -19.40 -17.25
C ASP A 4 5.31 -18.46 -17.27
N ARG A 5 5.03 -17.16 -17.29
CA ARG A 5 6.02 -16.07 -17.26
C ARG A 5 6.56 -15.94 -15.82
N PRO A 6 7.88 -16.04 -15.57
CA PRO A 6 8.43 -15.67 -14.28
C PRO A 6 8.43 -14.14 -14.16
N SER A 7 7.59 -13.61 -13.26
CA SER A 7 7.62 -12.19 -12.89
C SER A 7 8.89 -11.88 -12.10
N THR A 8 9.52 -10.78 -12.48
CA THR A 8 10.87 -10.38 -12.13
C THR A 8 10.98 -9.91 -10.68
N ALA A 9 11.69 -10.67 -9.85
CA ALA A 9 12.05 -10.24 -8.49
C ALA A 9 13.20 -9.21 -8.55
N LYS A 10 12.92 -7.99 -8.09
CA LYS A 10 13.87 -6.87 -8.03
C LYS A 10 15.04 -7.19 -7.10
N THR A 11 16.25 -7.02 -7.63
CA THR A 11 17.54 -7.09 -6.93
C THR A 11 17.66 -5.95 -5.91
N ALA A 12 17.77 -6.30 -4.64
CA ALA A 12 18.23 -5.41 -3.58
C ALA A 12 19.32 -6.12 -2.75
N SER A 13 20.45 -5.43 -2.65
CA SER A 13 21.77 -5.82 -2.15
C SER A 13 21.76 -6.47 -0.75
N SER A 14 22.21 -7.73 -0.68
CA SER A 14 22.90 -8.33 0.48
C SER A 14 23.56 -9.64 0.00
N ASN A 15 24.85 -9.79 0.30
CA ASN A 15 25.82 -10.71 -0.35
C ASN A 15 25.51 -12.23 -0.29
N TRP A 16 24.42 -12.67 0.37
CA TRP A 16 24.06 -14.09 0.46
C TRP A 16 23.03 -14.56 -0.59
N LYS A 17 22.26 -13.63 -1.18
CA LYS A 17 21.15 -13.95 -2.11
C LYS A 17 21.57 -14.59 -3.43
N LYS A 18 22.86 -14.57 -3.78
CA LYS A 18 23.29 -14.99 -5.12
C LYS A 18 23.34 -16.51 -5.36
N ARG A 19 23.39 -17.40 -4.37
CA ARG A 19 23.76 -18.82 -4.64
C ARG A 19 23.20 -19.89 -3.67
N LEU A 20 21.96 -19.76 -3.20
CA LEU A 20 21.19 -20.83 -2.57
C LEU A 20 19.98 -21.13 -3.45
N THR A 21 19.87 -22.34 -3.97
CA THR A 21 18.72 -22.78 -4.77
C THR A 21 17.79 -23.63 -3.89
N VAL A 22 16.65 -23.04 -3.53
CA VAL A 22 15.53 -23.79 -2.95
C VAL A 22 14.95 -24.66 -4.07
N THR A 23 14.95 -25.97 -3.89
CA THR A 23 14.59 -26.91 -4.96
C THR A 23 13.09 -27.24 -4.96
N ALA A 24 12.46 -27.24 -3.79
CA ALA A 24 11.01 -27.41 -3.64
C ALA A 24 10.56 -26.90 -2.27
N ALA A 25 9.33 -26.35 -2.21
CA ALA A 25 8.64 -26.01 -0.97
C ALA A 25 7.27 -26.68 -1.02
N HIS A 26 6.97 -27.53 -0.03
CA HIS A 26 5.68 -28.19 0.11
C HIS A 26 4.97 -27.65 1.36
N ALA A 27 3.85 -26.95 1.15
CA ALA A 27 2.98 -26.51 2.23
C ALA A 27 1.83 -27.52 2.37
N MET A 28 1.83 -28.30 3.46
CA MET A 28 0.72 -29.20 3.78
C MET A 28 -0.36 -28.42 4.54
N ARG A 29 -1.52 -28.24 3.90
CA ARG A 29 -2.67 -27.46 4.42
C ARG A 29 -3.28 -27.99 5.73
N ASP A 30 -2.93 -29.22 6.12
CA ASP A 30 -3.63 -29.96 7.18
C ASP A 30 -2.97 -29.83 8.56
N ARG A 31 -1.69 -29.39 8.64
CA ARG A 31 -0.93 -29.41 9.93
C ARG A 31 0.00 -28.22 10.21
N MET A 32 -0.10 -27.07 9.52
CA MET A 32 0.76 -25.90 9.81
C MET A 32 2.28 -26.23 9.82
N HIS A 33 2.72 -27.10 8.90
CA HIS A 33 4.15 -27.43 8.73
C HIS A 33 4.56 -27.13 7.29
N ILE A 34 5.71 -26.46 7.13
CA ILE A 34 6.32 -26.17 5.83
C ILE A 34 7.62 -26.98 5.75
N GLN A 35 7.74 -27.82 4.72
CA GLN A 35 8.98 -28.55 4.44
C GLN A 35 9.75 -27.84 3.31
N LEU A 36 11.03 -27.54 3.56
CA LEU A 36 11.93 -26.84 2.65
C LEU A 36 13.17 -27.69 2.37
N ASP A 37 13.38 -28.05 1.10
CA ASP A 37 14.58 -28.78 0.67
C ASP A 37 15.61 -27.80 0.09
N VAL A 38 16.71 -27.62 0.81
CA VAL A 38 17.78 -26.66 0.48
C VAL A 38 19.05 -27.41 0.05
N LYS A 39 19.53 -27.14 -1.17
CA LYS A 39 20.82 -27.67 -1.65
C LYS A 39 21.94 -26.64 -1.43
N VAL A 40 22.96 -27.04 -0.67
CA VAL A 40 24.14 -26.21 -0.39
C VAL A 40 25.37 -26.85 -1.07
N PRO A 41 26.17 -26.10 -1.85
CA PRO A 41 27.38 -26.62 -2.45
C PRO A 41 28.44 -26.94 -1.39
N ALA A 42 29.08 -28.10 -1.50
CA ALA A 42 30.04 -28.68 -0.54
C ALA A 42 31.33 -27.85 -0.29
N SER A 43 31.55 -26.80 -1.07
CA SER A 43 32.73 -25.93 -1.00
C SER A 43 32.72 -24.93 0.19
N ARG A 44 31.69 -24.92 1.05
CA ARG A 44 31.52 -23.89 2.09
C ARG A 44 31.66 -24.42 3.52
N PRO A 45 32.22 -23.61 4.44
CA PRO A 45 32.18 -23.89 5.86
C PRO A 45 30.74 -23.83 6.41
N ARG A 46 30.56 -24.31 7.64
CA ARG A 46 29.29 -24.46 8.36
C ARG A 46 28.41 -23.21 8.19
N VAL A 47 27.23 -23.39 7.58
CA VAL A 47 26.22 -22.35 7.41
C VAL A 47 25.21 -22.45 8.54
N ALA A 48 24.96 -21.35 9.26
CA ALA A 48 23.90 -21.27 10.25
C ALA A 48 22.54 -21.09 9.54
N ILE A 49 21.90 -22.21 9.18
CA ILE A 49 20.60 -22.22 8.51
C ILE A 49 19.54 -21.47 9.34
N LEU A 50 19.59 -21.61 10.67
CA LEU A 50 18.67 -20.93 11.58
C LEU A 50 18.69 -19.39 11.38
N ALA A 51 19.87 -18.79 11.33
CA ALA A 51 20.01 -17.34 11.15
C ALA A 51 19.46 -16.84 9.80
N ILE A 52 19.59 -17.66 8.75
CA ILE A 52 19.02 -17.34 7.43
C ILE A 52 17.50 -17.46 7.46
N ILE A 53 16.96 -18.46 8.15
CA ILE A 53 15.51 -18.63 8.33
C ILE A 53 14.95 -17.45 9.13
N GLU A 54 15.54 -17.10 10.27
CA GLU A 54 15.10 -15.95 11.08
C GLU A 54 15.13 -14.64 10.29
N GLN A 55 16.20 -14.40 9.53
CA GLN A 55 16.30 -13.22 8.67
C GLN A 55 15.27 -13.23 7.54
N SER A 56 14.99 -14.40 6.94
CA SER A 56 14.02 -14.54 5.85
C SER A 56 12.59 -14.41 6.36
N CYS A 57 12.28 -15.01 7.51
CA CYS A 57 11.00 -14.88 8.21
C CYS A 57 10.74 -13.43 8.63
N GLY A 58 11.76 -12.71 9.13
CA GLY A 58 11.64 -11.29 9.46
C GLY A 58 11.38 -10.39 8.25
N SER A 59 11.71 -10.85 7.04
CA SER A 59 11.42 -10.15 5.78
C SER A 59 10.18 -10.67 5.05
N CYS A 60 9.53 -11.72 5.56
CA CYS A 60 8.40 -12.37 4.91
C CYS A 60 7.12 -11.63 5.28
N VAL A 61 6.50 -10.98 4.30
CA VAL A 61 5.22 -10.29 4.45
C VAL A 61 4.12 -11.18 3.86
N VAL A 62 3.15 -11.57 4.68
CA VAL A 62 2.05 -12.48 4.29
C VAL A 62 1.07 -11.79 3.33
N VAL A 63 0.79 -10.50 3.54
CA VAL A 63 0.00 -9.67 2.63
C VAL A 63 0.82 -8.43 2.27
N PRO A 64 1.33 -8.32 1.03
CA PRO A 64 2.10 -7.15 0.63
C PRO A 64 1.25 -5.88 0.79
N GLY A 65 1.85 -4.84 1.37
CA GLY A 65 1.17 -3.55 1.55
C GLY A 65 0.40 -3.37 2.85
N VAL A 66 0.24 -4.42 3.67
CA VAL A 66 -0.33 -4.33 5.03
C VAL A 66 0.75 -4.57 6.07
N ALA A 67 1.10 -3.53 6.83
CA ALA A 67 2.10 -3.62 7.90
C ALA A 67 1.49 -4.14 9.21
N GLU A 68 0.29 -3.66 9.55
CA GLU A 68 -0.40 -4.00 10.80
C GLU A 68 -1.90 -3.77 10.63
N ALA A 69 -2.73 -4.60 11.25
CA ALA A 69 -4.17 -4.41 11.31
C ALA A 69 -4.62 -4.47 12.77
N THR A 70 -5.18 -3.38 13.28
CA THR A 70 -5.62 -3.27 14.67
C THR A 70 -7.15 -3.15 14.69
N PRO A 71 -7.87 -4.04 15.38
CA PRO A 71 -9.29 -3.84 15.62
C PRO A 71 -9.49 -2.66 16.59
N VAL A 72 -10.27 -1.68 16.16
CA VAL A 72 -10.67 -0.52 16.97
C VAL A 72 -12.19 -0.50 17.02
N GLU A 73 -12.75 -0.89 18.16
CA GLU A 73 -14.19 -1.01 18.38
C GLU A 73 -14.88 -1.86 17.28
N ASP A 74 -15.60 -1.20 16.36
CA ASP A 74 -16.38 -1.79 15.28
C ASP A 74 -15.70 -1.68 13.90
N ARG A 75 -14.43 -1.27 13.86
CA ARG A 75 -13.67 -1.05 12.62
C ARG A 75 -12.28 -1.64 12.70
N VAL A 76 -11.75 -2.11 11.57
CA VAL A 76 -10.35 -2.54 11.48
C VAL A 76 -9.52 -1.41 10.88
N VAL A 77 -8.54 -0.92 11.64
CA VAL A 77 -7.59 0.07 11.15
C VAL A 77 -6.37 -0.66 10.60
N VAL A 78 -6.14 -0.49 9.30
CA VAL A 78 -5.03 -1.13 8.60
C VAL A 78 -3.94 -0.09 8.31
N ARG A 79 -2.72 -0.35 8.78
CA ARG A 79 -1.53 0.40 8.40
C ARG A 79 -1.02 -0.15 7.08
N GLY A 80 -1.50 0.43 5.99
CA GLY A 80 -1.16 0.02 4.64
C GLY A 80 -1.70 0.99 3.61
N ASN A 81 -1.19 0.89 2.38
CA ASN A 81 -1.62 1.74 1.27
C ASN A 81 -2.17 0.97 0.07
N ASP A 82 -2.32 -0.35 0.20
CA ASP A 82 -2.78 -1.22 -0.89
C ASP A 82 -4.23 -1.66 -0.70
N ILE A 83 -5.13 -0.94 -1.35
CA ILE A 83 -6.58 -1.19 -1.32
C ILE A 83 -6.91 -2.51 -2.03
N HIS A 84 -6.19 -2.86 -3.10
CA HIS A 84 -6.45 -4.10 -3.84
C HIS A 84 -6.04 -5.33 -3.04
N ALA A 85 -4.91 -5.25 -2.33
CA ALA A 85 -4.51 -6.30 -1.41
C ALA A 85 -5.59 -6.54 -0.33
N LEU A 86 -6.18 -5.46 0.20
CA LEU A 86 -7.26 -5.56 1.18
C LEU A 86 -8.50 -6.27 0.63
N TRP A 87 -8.93 -5.97 -0.60
CA TRP A 87 -10.05 -6.66 -1.24
C TRP A 87 -9.80 -8.16 -1.43
N SER A 88 -8.58 -8.54 -1.84
CA SER A 88 -8.23 -9.96 -1.99
C SER A 88 -8.18 -10.70 -0.64
N ALA A 89 -7.71 -10.04 0.41
CA ALA A 89 -7.69 -10.59 1.76
C ALA A 89 -9.12 -10.76 2.32
N ALA A 90 -9.99 -9.79 2.07
CA ALA A 90 -11.41 -9.85 2.47
C ALA A 90 -12.17 -10.96 1.74
N THR A 91 -11.88 -11.20 0.46
CA THR A 91 -12.57 -12.25 -0.33
C THR A 91 -12.16 -13.67 0.10
N THR A 92 -10.94 -13.86 0.59
CA THR A 92 -10.42 -15.18 0.98
C THR A 92 -10.83 -15.61 2.39
N THR A 93 -11.16 -14.65 3.26
CA THR A 93 -11.47 -14.89 4.67
C THR A 93 -12.97 -14.65 4.91
N THR A 94 -13.79 -15.65 4.55
CA THR A 94 -15.22 -15.73 4.90
C THR A 94 -16.00 -14.44 4.56
N SER A 95 -16.65 -14.46 3.40
CA SER A 95 -17.34 -13.39 2.65
C SER A 95 -18.34 -12.46 3.38
N ASP A 96 -18.48 -12.53 4.69
CA ASP A 96 -19.44 -11.76 5.51
C ASP A 96 -18.78 -10.82 6.55
N SER A 97 -17.45 -10.80 6.67
CA SER A 97 -16.80 -10.10 7.81
C SER A 97 -16.38 -8.65 7.57
N ALA A 98 -16.34 -8.16 6.32
CA ALA A 98 -15.84 -6.83 6.00
C ALA A 98 -16.72 -6.11 4.96
N ASP A 99 -17.29 -4.97 5.36
CA ASP A 99 -17.97 -4.04 4.46
C ASP A 99 -16.94 -3.34 3.55
N LEU A 100 -16.93 -3.72 2.26
CA LEU A 100 -16.02 -3.16 1.26
C LEU A 100 -16.53 -1.85 0.64
N ASP A 101 -17.83 -1.57 0.77
CA ASP A 101 -18.45 -0.38 0.16
C ASP A 101 -18.12 0.88 0.95
N ASN A 102 -17.93 0.75 2.27
CA ASN A 102 -17.57 1.86 3.16
C ASN A 102 -16.08 1.91 3.52
N LEU A 103 -15.20 1.40 2.66
CA LEU A 103 -13.77 1.45 2.89
C LEU A 103 -13.25 2.91 2.90
N HIS A 104 -12.56 3.27 3.97
CA HIS A 104 -11.94 4.59 4.13
C HIS A 104 -10.41 4.47 4.07
N CYS A 105 -9.77 5.31 3.27
CA CYS A 105 -8.31 5.41 3.16
C CYS A 105 -7.88 6.86 3.26
N ASN A 106 -6.80 7.11 4.00
CA ASN A 106 -6.20 8.43 4.17
C ASN A 106 -5.31 8.85 2.98
N ASP A 107 -4.85 7.90 2.14
CA ASP A 107 -4.08 8.21 0.95
C ASP A 107 -5.01 8.57 -0.22
N VAL A 108 -5.21 9.88 -0.42
CA VAL A 108 -6.02 10.45 -1.50
C VAL A 108 -5.59 9.95 -2.89
N ARG A 109 -4.29 9.73 -3.11
CA ARG A 109 -3.77 9.30 -4.43
C ARG A 109 -4.06 7.82 -4.66
N ALA A 110 -3.99 6.99 -3.62
CA ALA A 110 -4.40 5.59 -3.72
C ALA A 110 -5.90 5.50 -4.04
N VAL A 111 -6.75 6.27 -3.35
CA VAL A 111 -8.19 6.35 -3.63
C VAL A 111 -8.47 6.84 -5.05
N MET A 112 -7.73 7.84 -5.53
CA MET A 112 -7.88 8.35 -6.91
C MET A 112 -7.59 7.26 -7.95
N ALA A 113 -6.59 6.43 -7.70
CA ALA A 113 -6.19 5.36 -8.61
C ALA A 113 -7.22 4.20 -8.65
N THR A 114 -7.92 3.93 -7.55
CA THR A 114 -8.87 2.81 -7.46
C THR A 114 -10.33 3.20 -7.71
N TYR A 115 -10.78 4.31 -7.14
CA TYR A 115 -12.17 4.78 -7.18
C TYR A 115 -12.40 6.00 -8.06
N GLY A 116 -11.33 6.65 -8.53
CA GLY A 116 -11.39 7.82 -9.40
C GLY A 116 -11.38 9.18 -8.68
N VAL A 117 -11.45 10.25 -9.47
CA VAL A 117 -11.19 11.62 -9.02
C VAL A 117 -12.22 12.15 -8.03
N GLU A 118 -13.51 11.81 -8.16
CA GLU A 118 -14.55 12.30 -7.25
C GLU A 118 -14.47 11.66 -5.86
N ALA A 119 -14.13 10.38 -5.79
CA ALA A 119 -13.87 9.70 -4.52
C ALA A 119 -12.64 10.32 -3.82
N ALA A 120 -11.59 10.61 -4.59
CA ALA A 120 -10.41 11.28 -4.08
C ALA A 120 -10.71 12.71 -3.58
N ARG A 121 -11.55 13.47 -4.30
CA ARG A 121 -12.00 14.81 -3.90
C ARG A 121 -12.76 14.78 -2.58
N ALA A 122 -13.70 13.85 -2.43
CA ALA A 122 -14.44 13.66 -1.19
C ALA A 122 -13.52 13.26 -0.02
N THR A 123 -12.57 12.36 -0.27
CA THR A 123 -11.57 11.93 0.71
C THR A 123 -10.69 13.09 1.15
N LEU A 124 -10.18 13.89 0.21
CA LEU A 124 -9.37 15.08 0.52
C LEU A 124 -10.12 16.07 1.44
N ILE A 125 -11.38 16.37 1.13
CA ILE A 125 -12.20 17.27 1.95
C ILE A 125 -12.37 16.69 3.36
N ARG A 126 -12.66 15.38 3.47
CA ARG A 126 -12.83 14.68 4.76
C ARG A 126 -11.55 14.68 5.59
N GLU A 127 -10.40 14.43 4.98
CA GLU A 127 -9.10 14.46 5.67
C GLU A 127 -8.77 15.86 6.19
N ILE A 128 -9.00 16.90 5.38
CA ILE A 128 -8.78 18.28 5.82
C ILE A 128 -9.73 18.63 6.98
N GLN A 129 -11.01 18.22 6.92
CA GLN A 129 -11.96 18.39 8.01
C GLN A 129 -11.50 17.67 9.28
N SER A 130 -11.00 16.44 9.16
CA SER A 130 -10.48 15.64 10.27
C SER A 130 -9.34 16.36 10.99
N VAL A 131 -8.39 16.92 10.25
CA VAL A 131 -7.26 17.69 10.81
C VAL A 131 -7.74 18.91 11.59
N PHE A 132 -8.64 19.71 11.02
CA PHE A 132 -9.18 20.90 11.71
C PHE A 132 -10.09 20.54 12.89
N GLY A 133 -10.80 19.41 12.80
CA GLY A 133 -11.70 18.92 13.83
C GLY A 133 -11.01 18.64 15.16
N VAL A 134 -9.78 18.11 15.14
CA VAL A 134 -8.98 17.88 16.34
C VAL A 134 -8.68 19.18 17.10
N TYR A 135 -8.59 20.32 16.40
CA TYR A 135 -8.36 21.64 16.99
C TYR A 135 -9.65 22.40 17.33
N GLY A 136 -10.84 21.82 17.09
CA GLY A 136 -12.12 22.49 17.29
C GLY A 136 -12.38 23.64 16.30
N ILE A 137 -11.63 23.70 15.19
CA ILE A 137 -11.80 24.75 14.17
C ILE A 137 -12.88 24.30 13.19
N VAL A 138 -14.00 25.01 13.18
CA VAL A 138 -15.09 24.73 12.24
C VAL A 138 -14.88 25.52 10.95
N VAL A 139 -14.48 24.83 9.89
CA VAL A 139 -14.40 25.40 8.55
C VAL A 139 -15.67 25.07 7.77
N GLY A 140 -16.31 26.09 7.19
CA GLY A 140 -17.51 25.88 6.38
C GLY A 140 -17.22 24.98 5.17
N PRO A 141 -18.16 24.07 4.81
CA PRO A 141 -17.94 23.09 3.73
C PRO A 141 -17.69 23.76 2.37
N ARG A 142 -18.25 24.96 2.14
CA ARG A 142 -18.05 25.74 0.91
C ARG A 142 -16.57 26.09 0.65
N HIS A 143 -15.80 26.38 1.70
CA HIS A 143 -14.38 26.69 1.55
C HIS A 143 -13.59 25.44 1.13
N LEU A 144 -13.88 24.31 1.77
CA LEU A 144 -13.18 23.05 1.50
C LEU A 144 -13.56 22.46 0.14
N SER A 145 -14.82 22.61 -0.28
CA SER A 145 -15.24 22.25 -1.64
C SER A 145 -14.46 23.04 -2.69
N LEU A 146 -14.34 24.36 -2.53
CA LEU A 146 -13.59 25.18 -3.48
C LEU A 146 -12.10 24.77 -3.58
N VAL A 147 -11.49 24.43 -2.45
CA VAL A 147 -10.11 23.91 -2.40
C VAL A 147 -10.03 22.54 -3.09
N GLY A 148 -10.92 21.61 -2.77
CA GLY A 148 -10.95 20.27 -3.34
C GLY A 148 -11.15 20.31 -4.86
N ASP A 149 -12.09 21.12 -5.33
CA ASP A 149 -12.38 21.30 -6.75
C ASP A 149 -11.17 21.92 -7.47
N LYS A 150 -10.46 22.87 -6.85
CA LYS A 150 -9.24 23.45 -7.45
C LYS A 150 -8.11 22.46 -7.58
N VAL A 151 -7.91 21.60 -6.58
CA VAL A 151 -6.86 20.55 -6.57
C VAL A 151 -7.14 19.47 -7.60
N MET A 152 -8.41 19.13 -7.84
CA MET A 152 -8.83 18.02 -8.70
C MET A 152 -9.37 18.45 -10.08
N PHE A 153 -9.36 19.75 -10.39
CA PHE A 153 -10.01 20.31 -11.58
C PHE A 153 -9.60 19.66 -12.91
N HIS A 154 -8.36 19.20 -13.02
CA HIS A 154 -7.82 18.60 -14.24
C HIS A 154 -8.00 17.08 -14.34
N GLY A 155 -8.71 16.47 -13.38
CA GLY A 155 -8.83 15.01 -13.30
C GLY A 155 -7.65 14.31 -12.60
N GLU A 156 -6.65 15.08 -12.18
CA GLU A 156 -5.49 14.60 -11.44
C GLU A 156 -5.31 15.40 -10.15
N HIS A 157 -4.62 14.83 -9.17
CA HIS A 157 -4.30 15.48 -7.90
C HIS A 157 -3.18 16.51 -8.06
N HIS A 158 -3.55 17.77 -8.31
CA HIS A 158 -2.63 18.90 -8.40
C HIS A 158 -2.46 19.61 -7.06
N ALA A 159 -1.35 19.31 -6.38
CA ALA A 159 -1.00 19.99 -5.14
C ALA A 159 -0.77 21.50 -5.36
N MET A 160 -0.96 22.31 -4.32
CA MET A 160 -0.71 23.76 -4.38
C MET A 160 0.79 24.08 -4.22
N ASN A 161 1.61 23.57 -5.14
CA ASN A 161 3.06 23.76 -5.17
C ASN A 161 3.53 24.44 -6.46
N ARG A 162 4.82 24.79 -6.54
CA ARG A 162 5.40 25.49 -7.70
C ARG A 162 5.26 24.71 -9.02
N ILE A 163 5.32 23.38 -8.98
CA ILE A 163 5.23 22.54 -10.17
C ILE A 163 3.86 22.75 -10.84
N TYR A 164 2.79 22.64 -10.05
CA TYR A 164 1.43 22.77 -10.57
C TYR A 164 1.01 24.23 -10.80
N MET A 165 1.60 25.19 -10.08
CA MET A 165 1.42 26.61 -10.38
C MET A 165 2.00 26.99 -11.75
N GLY A 166 2.99 26.25 -12.25
CA GLY A 166 3.51 26.38 -13.62
C GLY A 166 2.45 26.14 -14.71
N LEU A 167 1.37 25.42 -14.40
CA LEU A 167 0.24 25.16 -15.30
C LEU A 167 -0.70 26.37 -15.44
N HIS A 168 -0.61 27.35 -14.55
CA HIS A 168 -1.48 28.52 -14.59
C HIS A 168 -1.25 29.33 -15.89
N SER A 169 -2.27 30.00 -16.43
CA SER A 169 -2.10 30.77 -17.68
C SER A 169 -1.34 32.07 -17.47
N SER A 170 -1.56 32.76 -16.34
CA SER A 170 -0.95 34.06 -16.03
C SER A 170 0.57 33.97 -15.80
N PRO A 171 1.41 34.61 -16.65
CA PRO A 171 2.86 34.69 -16.43
C PRO A 171 3.24 35.52 -15.20
N TRP A 172 2.45 36.55 -14.88
CA TRP A 172 2.66 37.41 -13.71
C TRP A 172 2.51 36.65 -12.40
N LEU A 173 1.55 35.71 -12.34
CA LEU A 173 1.39 34.86 -11.18
C LEU A 173 2.60 33.94 -11.00
N LYS A 174 3.15 33.39 -12.09
CA LYS A 174 4.32 32.50 -12.03
C LYS A 174 5.58 33.21 -11.57
N MET A 175 5.77 34.47 -11.94
CA MET A 175 6.97 35.25 -11.59
C MET A 175 7.00 35.68 -10.11
N ARG A 176 5.85 35.79 -9.44
CA ARG A 176 5.76 36.29 -8.06
C ARG A 176 5.80 35.21 -6.98
N CYS A 177 6.03 33.96 -7.34
CA CYS A 177 5.96 32.80 -6.45
C CYS A 177 7.24 31.95 -6.53
#